data_AF-A0AAJ4XWB7-F1
#
_entry.id   AF-A0AAJ4XWB7-F1
#
_cell.length_a   1.000
_cell.length_b   1.000
_cell.length_c   1.000
_cell.angle_alpha   90.00
_cell.angle_beta   90.00
_cell.angle_gamma   90.00
#
_symmetry.space_group_name_H-M   'P 1'
#
loop_
_entity.id
_entity.type
_entity.pdbx_description
1 polymer ?
#
loop_
_entity_poly.entity_id
_entity_poly.type
_entity_poly.pdbx_seq_one_letter_code
_entity_poly.pdbx_strand_id
1 'polypeptide(L)'
;MTDTLRTPPPPPTAAAQHRRPFTLDPGRWEAERSRALRTGHVRDHTCTAECEPVLVYERTRWGWLAWTVPGDGTRPDRPHQMGVLTPTASRMQRLALRWLTRHPAQRLGLAPTVPGSLRPLAVAVAVISLAVGLFAIAHGVPVDVALAGMVLAPLLTEHLPGRLDARAREHVRSVEGDGACRYLQRLASLHTSLVQAAAGSDRYELRRAAEIGQHTLWDAAGLLQTQDTRSASADLIARERLMVQLADQAAQILKRTPGPANADQARKPEQPLGPYPPGPRPAPHHTPGTLSLKEALHMPQPQPGPDVRTADVYLLFAHEPYYPGPGTQEINTTVVTADTLLHPQVQQPDGARIHDLLTRGRQPGEIIPLATLTHELNGGADWPTVGDWESVTTDLLRLVREGECNALSLGLPEIARALICTGPHSHVRIYDAATDQFIAYGPTERAAVLAEVDKFLACIVAEQDL
;
A
#
# COMPACT_ATOMS: atom_id res chain seq x y z
N MET A 1 47.01 10.83 2.15
CA MET A 1 45.95 10.63 1.14
C MET A 1 45.56 9.16 1.21
N THR A 2 44.41 8.86 1.80
CA THR A 2 43.87 7.50 1.93
C THR A 2 42.49 7.51 1.32
N ASP A 3 42.43 7.26 0.02
CA ASP A 3 41.20 7.30 -0.75
C ASP A 3 40.38 6.05 -0.44
N THR A 4 39.26 6.24 0.25
CA THR A 4 38.39 5.13 0.66
C THR A 4 37.41 4.86 -0.46
N LEU A 5 37.74 3.84 -1.27
CA LEU A 5 36.86 3.27 -2.29
C LEU A 5 35.49 2.91 -1.70
N ARG A 6 34.53 3.83 -1.80
CA ARG A 6 33.14 3.58 -1.45
C ARG A 6 32.57 2.54 -2.41
N THR A 7 32.34 1.33 -1.90
CA THR A 7 31.47 0.37 -2.56
C THR A 7 30.11 1.04 -2.82
N PRO A 8 29.58 1.04 -4.05
CA PRO A 8 28.26 1.60 -4.29
C PRO A 8 27.21 0.81 -3.49
N PRO A 9 26.22 1.48 -2.87
CA PRO A 9 25.18 0.78 -2.13
C PRO A 9 24.37 -0.14 -3.07
N PRO A 10 23.85 -1.27 -2.56
CA PRO A 10 23.03 -2.17 -3.36
C PRO A 10 21.80 -1.44 -3.91
N PRO A 11 21.31 -1.81 -5.11
CA PRO A 11 20.17 -1.14 -5.72
C PRO A 11 18.94 -1.25 -4.81
N PRO A 12 18.18 -0.15 -4.60
CA PRO A 12 17.04 -0.16 -3.70
C PRO A 12 15.98 -1.15 -4.19
N THR A 13 15.61 -2.08 -3.30
CA THR A 13 14.48 -3.00 -3.50
C THR A 13 13.25 -2.24 -3.95
N ALA A 14 12.46 -2.80 -4.86
CA ALA A 14 11.40 -2.04 -5.54
C ALA A 14 10.33 -1.48 -4.57
N ALA A 15 10.11 -2.12 -3.42
CA ALA A 15 9.26 -1.64 -2.32
C ALA A 15 9.75 -0.36 -1.60
N ALA A 16 11.03 0.02 -1.78
CA ALA A 16 11.61 1.26 -1.27
C ALA A 16 11.57 2.42 -2.29
N GLN A 17 11.33 2.12 -3.57
CA GLN A 17 11.28 3.12 -4.64
C GLN A 17 10.03 3.99 -4.48
N HIS A 18 10.18 5.31 -4.62
CA HIS A 18 9.18 6.35 -4.33
C HIS A 18 8.84 6.57 -2.85
N ARG A 19 9.47 5.88 -1.89
CA ARG A 19 9.37 6.25 -0.45
C ARG A 19 10.14 7.53 -0.11
N ARG A 20 11.01 8.00 -1.00
CA ARG A 20 11.85 9.20 -0.83
C ARG A 20 11.97 9.95 -2.16
N PRO A 21 12.07 11.29 -2.14
CA PRO A 21 12.34 12.08 -3.33
C PRO A 21 13.57 11.58 -4.09
N PHE A 22 13.44 11.45 -5.40
CA PHE A 22 14.50 11.08 -6.33
C PHE A 22 15.25 9.81 -5.88
N THR A 23 14.52 8.71 -5.61
CA THR A 23 15.11 7.48 -5.06
C THR A 23 16.25 6.91 -5.94
N LEU A 24 16.24 7.19 -7.24
CA LEU A 24 17.26 6.78 -8.22
C LEU A 24 18.43 7.78 -8.37
N ASP A 25 18.31 8.99 -7.84
CA ASP A 25 19.29 10.09 -7.96
C ASP A 25 19.23 11.00 -6.72
N PRO A 26 19.78 10.57 -5.57
CA PRO A 26 19.64 11.31 -4.32
C PRO A 26 20.20 12.73 -4.40
N GLY A 27 21.35 12.93 -5.06
CA GLY A 27 22.02 14.23 -5.17
C GLY A 27 21.17 15.29 -5.87
N ARG A 28 20.21 14.87 -6.71
CA ARG A 28 19.22 15.78 -7.31
C ARG A 28 18.21 16.34 -6.31
N TRP A 29 17.84 15.60 -5.26
CA TRP A 29 17.05 16.16 -4.16
C TRP A 29 17.83 17.30 -3.49
N GLU A 30 19.10 17.08 -3.13
CA GLU A 30 19.93 18.12 -2.53
C GLU A 30 20.07 19.36 -3.43
N ALA A 31 20.21 19.17 -4.75
CA ALA A 31 20.32 20.27 -5.72
C ALA A 31 19.03 21.09 -5.86
N GLU A 32 17.86 20.44 -5.99
CA GLU A 32 16.56 21.12 -6.09
C GLU A 32 16.16 21.76 -4.75
N ARG A 33 16.41 21.09 -3.61
CA ARG A 33 16.25 21.67 -2.26
C ARG A 33 17.10 22.92 -2.06
N SER A 34 18.39 22.87 -2.43
CA SER A 34 19.28 24.04 -2.33
C SER A 34 18.87 25.18 -3.27
N ARG A 35 18.27 24.87 -4.42
CA ARG A 35 17.68 25.86 -5.32
C ARG A 35 16.46 26.52 -4.66
N ALA A 36 15.53 25.73 -4.13
CA ALA A 36 14.34 26.22 -3.42
C ALA A 36 14.71 27.16 -2.27
N LEU A 37 15.63 26.74 -1.39
CA LEU A 37 16.12 27.54 -0.25
C LEU A 37 16.77 28.85 -0.71
N ARG A 38 17.64 28.82 -1.74
CA ARG A 38 18.28 30.05 -2.27
C ARG A 38 17.29 31.03 -2.92
N THR A 39 16.14 30.57 -3.40
CA THR A 39 15.11 31.43 -3.98
C THR A 39 14.17 32.06 -2.95
N GLY A 40 14.38 31.83 -1.65
CA GLY A 40 13.70 32.59 -0.57
C GLY A 40 12.21 32.30 -0.36
N HIS A 41 11.65 31.32 -1.08
CA HIS A 41 10.22 30.97 -0.99
C HIS A 41 9.89 29.88 0.04
N VAL A 42 10.89 29.31 0.72
CA VAL A 42 10.67 28.18 1.63
C VAL A 42 10.11 28.65 2.97
N ARG A 43 9.10 27.92 3.45
CA ARG A 43 8.38 28.19 4.70
C ARG A 43 9.31 28.04 5.91
N ASP A 44 9.75 29.15 6.49
CA ASP A 44 10.42 29.17 7.79
C ASP A 44 9.38 29.16 8.94
N HIS A 45 9.81 28.87 10.18
CA HIS A 45 8.95 28.85 11.38
C HIS A 45 8.30 30.22 11.67
N THR A 46 8.83 31.28 11.06
CA THR A 46 8.35 32.67 11.12
C THR A 46 7.28 33.01 10.09
N CYS A 47 7.03 32.13 9.11
CA CYS A 47 6.05 32.36 8.03
C CYS A 47 4.62 32.04 8.51
N THR A 48 3.66 32.92 8.22
CA THR A 48 2.25 32.70 8.58
C THR A 48 1.64 31.49 7.84
N ALA A 49 0.47 31.05 8.30
CA ALA A 49 -0.26 29.92 7.70
C ALA A 49 -0.62 30.12 6.21
N GLU A 50 -0.48 31.33 5.68
CA GLU A 50 -0.77 31.70 4.28
C GLU A 50 0.38 31.44 3.30
N CYS A 51 1.61 31.16 3.78
CA CYS A 51 2.75 30.92 2.90
C CYS A 51 2.58 29.60 2.10
N GLU A 52 2.49 29.68 0.77
CA GLU A 52 2.40 28.51 -0.12
C GLU A 52 3.62 27.58 0.01
N PRO A 53 3.43 26.24 -0.03
CA PRO A 53 4.55 25.30 0.01
C PRO A 53 5.36 25.33 -1.29
N VAL A 54 6.69 25.36 -1.17
CA VAL A 54 7.57 25.12 -2.31
C VAL A 54 7.54 23.63 -2.67
N LEU A 55 7.13 23.35 -3.91
CA LEU A 55 7.02 21.99 -4.44
C LEU A 55 8.14 21.67 -5.43
N VAL A 56 8.85 20.57 -5.21
CA VAL A 56 9.84 20.00 -6.12
C VAL A 56 9.21 18.79 -6.83
N TYR A 57 9.22 18.81 -8.16
CA TYR A 57 8.55 17.80 -8.98
C TYR A 57 9.54 16.72 -9.47
N GLU A 58 9.33 15.49 -9.01
CA GLU A 58 9.97 14.29 -9.53
C GLU A 58 9.13 13.69 -10.68
N ARG A 59 9.80 13.21 -11.73
CA ARG A 59 9.17 12.64 -12.93
C ARG A 59 9.35 11.14 -12.96
N THR A 60 8.27 10.41 -13.19
CA THR A 60 8.29 8.95 -13.32
C THR A 60 7.88 8.51 -14.74
N ARG A 61 7.88 7.21 -15.01
CA ARG A 61 7.38 6.67 -16.29
C ARG A 61 5.85 6.74 -16.40
N TRP A 62 5.18 6.62 -15.25
CA TRP A 62 3.72 6.57 -15.10
C TRP A 62 3.09 7.94 -14.79
N GLY A 63 3.88 8.94 -14.37
CA GLY A 63 3.36 10.18 -13.80
C GLY A 63 4.42 11.14 -13.26
N TRP A 64 4.08 11.82 -12.18
CA TRP A 64 4.93 12.71 -11.40
C TRP A 64 4.52 12.73 -9.92
N LEU A 65 5.48 13.14 -9.08
CA LEU A 65 5.37 13.30 -7.64
C LEU A 65 5.75 14.76 -7.31
N ALA A 66 4.95 15.47 -6.53
CA ALA A 66 5.31 16.79 -6.03
C ALA A 66 5.65 16.68 -4.53
N TRP A 67 6.88 17.01 -4.19
CA TRP A 67 7.44 16.92 -2.85
C TRP A 67 7.50 18.31 -2.23
N THR A 68 6.96 18.49 -1.02
CA THR A 68 7.17 19.70 -0.22
C THR A 68 8.64 19.84 0.14
N VAL A 69 9.17 21.07 0.16
CA VAL A 69 10.48 21.38 0.75
C VAL A 69 10.28 21.95 2.16
N PRO A 70 10.61 21.20 3.22
CA PRO A 70 10.59 21.71 4.59
C PRO A 70 11.63 22.82 4.82
N GLY A 71 11.29 23.83 5.64
CA GLY A 71 12.21 24.92 6.00
C GLY A 71 13.40 24.51 6.84
N ASP A 72 13.23 23.50 7.69
CA ASP A 72 14.31 22.84 8.43
C ASP A 72 15.26 22.00 7.54
N GLY A 73 14.95 21.91 6.24
CA GLY A 73 15.72 21.15 5.27
C GLY A 73 15.59 19.63 5.39
N THR A 74 14.69 19.12 6.25
CA THR A 74 14.39 17.68 6.34
C THR A 74 13.90 17.13 5.00
N ARG A 75 14.00 15.81 4.83
CA ARG A 75 13.53 15.13 3.61
C ARG A 75 12.09 14.67 3.85
N PRO A 76 11.11 15.02 2.99
CA PRO A 76 9.74 14.58 3.15
C PRO A 76 9.65 13.06 2.91
N ASP A 77 8.90 12.35 3.75
CA ASP A 77 8.62 10.92 3.58
C ASP A 77 7.47 10.65 2.59
N ARG A 78 6.69 11.68 2.24
CA ARG A 78 5.49 11.57 1.40
C ARG A 78 5.41 12.71 0.37
N PRO A 79 4.90 12.43 -0.85
CA PRO A 79 4.56 13.47 -1.79
C PRO A 79 3.31 14.23 -1.29
N HIS A 80 3.31 15.54 -1.48
CA HIS A 80 2.17 16.42 -1.19
C HIS A 80 1.04 16.22 -2.21
N GLN A 81 1.42 16.02 -3.47
CA GLN A 81 0.52 15.80 -4.60
C GLN A 81 1.12 14.74 -5.54
N MET A 82 0.27 13.90 -6.13
CA MET A 82 0.65 12.90 -7.12
C MET A 82 -0.18 13.07 -8.39
N GLY A 83 0.46 12.99 -9.56
CA GLY A 83 -0.24 13.00 -10.85
C GLY A 83 0.05 11.76 -11.67
N VAL A 84 -0.98 10.97 -11.97
CA VAL A 84 -0.88 9.79 -12.83
C VAL A 84 -1.26 10.18 -14.26
N LEU A 85 -0.49 9.74 -15.26
CA LEU A 85 -0.80 9.97 -16.68
C LEU A 85 -1.72 8.88 -17.24
N THR A 86 -2.58 9.22 -18.19
CA THR A 86 -3.43 8.24 -18.87
C THR A 86 -2.58 7.18 -19.60
N PRO A 87 -2.89 5.87 -19.45
CA PRO A 87 -2.15 4.79 -20.12
C PRO A 87 -2.11 4.94 -21.63
N THR A 88 -3.17 5.49 -22.23
CA THR A 88 -3.32 5.67 -23.68
C THR A 88 -2.53 6.86 -24.25
N ALA A 89 -1.86 7.66 -23.42
CA ALA A 89 -1.11 8.82 -23.89
C ALA A 89 0.02 8.42 -24.86
N SER A 90 0.01 8.98 -26.06
CA SER A 90 1.11 8.88 -27.04
C SER A 90 2.39 9.49 -26.49
N ARG A 91 3.56 9.16 -27.07
CA ARG A 91 4.85 9.74 -26.63
C ARG A 91 4.85 11.28 -26.67
N MET A 92 4.24 11.87 -27.70
CA MET A 92 4.10 13.32 -27.84
C MET A 92 3.13 13.92 -26.81
N GLN A 93 2.00 13.26 -26.56
CA GLN A 93 1.07 13.68 -25.48
C GLN A 93 1.76 13.63 -24.12
N ARG A 94 2.52 12.58 -23.80
CA ARG A 94 3.30 12.51 -22.53
C ARG A 94 4.28 13.68 -22.41
N LEU A 95 4.94 14.10 -23.49
CA LEU A 95 5.84 15.26 -23.47
C LEU A 95 5.09 16.58 -23.24
N ALA A 96 3.97 16.81 -23.94
CA ALA A 96 3.13 17.99 -23.75
C ALA A 96 2.55 18.06 -22.33
N LEU A 97 2.02 16.95 -21.82
CA LEU A 97 1.47 16.86 -20.46
C LEU A 97 2.56 17.07 -19.40
N ARG A 98 3.77 16.52 -19.58
CA ARG A 98 4.94 16.77 -18.70
C ARG A 98 5.43 18.23 -18.70
N TRP A 99 5.03 19.02 -19.69
CA TRP A 99 5.28 20.47 -19.73
C TRP A 99 4.16 21.22 -19.00
N LEU A 100 2.90 20.90 -19.32
CA LEU A 100 1.71 21.49 -18.70
C LEU A 100 1.66 21.26 -17.18
N THR A 101 1.89 20.04 -16.69
CA THR A 101 1.83 19.76 -15.24
C THR A 101 2.99 20.36 -14.44
N ARG A 102 4.05 20.86 -15.10
CA ARG A 102 5.14 21.59 -14.43
C ARG A 102 4.76 23.05 -14.14
N HIS A 103 3.81 23.59 -14.90
CA HIS A 103 3.30 24.94 -14.77
C HIS A 103 1.77 24.89 -14.89
N PRO A 104 1.06 24.32 -13.87
CA PRO A 104 -0.40 24.36 -13.85
C PRO A 104 -0.84 25.81 -14.08
N ALA A 105 -1.77 26.06 -15.00
CA ALA A 105 -1.92 27.39 -15.58
C ALA A 105 -2.35 28.44 -14.54
N GLN A 106 -2.96 27.99 -13.44
CA GLN A 106 -3.22 28.75 -12.22
C GLN A 106 -1.98 29.45 -11.62
N ARG A 107 -0.76 28.88 -11.72
CA ARG A 107 0.50 29.52 -11.27
C ARG A 107 1.05 30.58 -12.24
N LEU A 108 0.44 30.75 -13.42
CA LEU A 108 0.67 31.91 -14.29
C LEU A 108 -0.31 33.06 -13.99
N GLY A 109 -1.35 32.80 -13.19
CA GLY A 109 -2.09 33.85 -12.51
C GLY A 109 -1.27 34.40 -11.35
N LEU A 110 -1.15 35.73 -11.26
CA LEU A 110 -0.64 36.40 -10.06
C LEU A 110 -1.50 36.01 -8.86
N ALA A 111 -0.89 35.44 -7.82
CA ALA A 111 -1.41 35.12 -6.47
C ALA A 111 -2.92 34.75 -6.35
N PRO A 112 -3.27 33.51 -5.95
CA PRO A 112 -4.68 33.07 -5.85
C PRO A 112 -5.51 33.81 -4.78
N THR A 113 -4.88 34.63 -3.93
CA THR A 113 -5.55 35.42 -2.89
C THR A 113 -6.28 36.66 -3.40
N VAL A 114 -6.12 37.05 -4.67
CA VAL A 114 -6.86 38.17 -5.28
C VAL A 114 -7.89 37.63 -6.29
N PRO A 115 -9.18 37.50 -5.92
CA PRO A 115 -10.24 37.15 -6.86
C PRO A 115 -10.40 38.25 -7.92
N GLY A 116 -9.70 38.09 -9.05
CA GLY A 116 -9.63 39.07 -10.13
C GLY A 116 -8.30 39.13 -10.90
N SER A 117 -7.23 38.45 -10.46
CA SER A 117 -5.87 38.62 -11.00
C SER A 117 -5.66 38.22 -12.48
N LEU A 118 -6.56 37.45 -13.09
CA LEU A 118 -6.54 37.19 -14.53
C LEU A 118 -6.95 38.41 -15.38
N ARG A 119 -7.78 39.32 -14.84
CA ARG A 119 -8.21 40.54 -15.55
C ARG A 119 -7.05 41.50 -15.89
N PRO A 120 -6.14 41.89 -14.97
CA PRO A 120 -5.03 42.78 -15.32
C PRO A 120 -4.06 42.14 -16.32
N LEU A 121 -3.86 40.81 -16.31
CA LEU A 121 -3.05 40.13 -17.32
C LEU A 121 -3.73 40.16 -18.70
N ALA A 122 -5.02 39.85 -18.77
CA ALA A 122 -5.80 39.94 -20.00
C ALA A 122 -5.83 41.38 -20.57
N VAL A 123 -5.99 42.39 -19.70
CA VAL A 123 -5.90 43.81 -20.07
C VAL A 123 -4.51 44.19 -20.57
N ALA A 124 -3.43 43.79 -19.88
CA ALA A 124 -2.07 44.05 -20.34
C ALA A 124 -1.78 43.41 -21.70
N VAL A 125 -2.21 42.16 -21.91
CA VAL A 125 -2.08 41.47 -23.19
C VAL A 125 -2.95 42.12 -24.27
N ALA A 126 -4.16 42.59 -23.96
CA ALA A 126 -4.98 43.36 -24.89
C ALA A 126 -4.29 44.66 -25.32
N VAL A 127 -3.70 45.41 -24.38
CA VAL A 127 -2.95 46.66 -24.67
C VAL A 127 -1.71 46.38 -25.53
N ILE A 128 -0.92 45.35 -25.20
CA ILE A 128 0.25 44.95 -26.00
C ILE A 128 -0.18 44.50 -27.40
N SER A 129 -1.22 43.66 -27.50
CA SER A 129 -1.73 43.16 -28.78
C SER A 129 -2.26 44.30 -29.64
N LEU A 130 -2.93 45.29 -29.05
CA LEU A 130 -3.38 46.50 -29.73
C LEU A 130 -2.21 47.31 -30.28
N ALA A 131 -1.18 47.57 -29.47
CA ALA A 131 0.01 48.31 -29.89
C ALA A 131 0.78 47.58 -31.02
N VAL A 132 0.98 46.27 -30.90
CA VAL A 132 1.64 45.44 -31.92
C VAL A 132 0.81 45.37 -33.21
N GLY A 133 -0.52 45.24 -33.10
CA GLY A 133 -1.42 45.23 -34.26
C GLY A 133 -1.42 46.55 -35.03
N LEU A 134 -1.49 47.69 -34.33
CA LEU A 134 -1.37 49.02 -34.94
C LEU A 134 0.00 49.22 -35.62
N PHE A 135 1.08 48.77 -34.98
CA PHE A 135 2.43 48.80 -35.58
C PHE A 135 2.53 47.91 -36.83
N ALA A 136 1.93 46.72 -36.82
CA ALA A 136 1.91 45.81 -37.96
C ALA A 136 1.13 46.40 -39.15
N ILE A 137 -0.02 47.02 -38.90
CA ILE A 137 -0.80 47.74 -39.94
C ILE A 137 0.03 48.86 -40.56
N ALA A 138 0.76 49.64 -39.74
CA ALA A 138 1.65 50.70 -40.24
C ALA A 138 2.83 50.16 -41.10
N HIS A 139 3.16 48.88 -41.01
CA HIS A 139 4.19 48.20 -41.82
C HIS A 139 3.60 47.33 -42.95
N GLY A 140 2.33 47.56 -43.33
CA GLY A 140 1.70 46.94 -44.50
C GLY A 140 1.10 45.56 -44.27
N VAL A 141 0.94 45.12 -43.01
CA VAL A 141 0.14 43.92 -42.71
C VAL A 141 -1.35 44.22 -42.93
N PRO A 142 -2.10 43.37 -43.66
CA PRO A 142 -3.54 43.55 -43.87
C PRO A 142 -4.32 43.72 -42.55
N VAL A 143 -5.26 44.67 -42.54
CA VAL A 143 -6.00 45.07 -41.33
C VAL A 143 -6.84 43.93 -40.77
N ASP A 144 -7.43 43.10 -41.63
CA ASP A 144 -8.19 41.90 -41.26
C ASP A 144 -7.32 40.88 -40.50
N VAL A 145 -6.08 40.66 -40.95
CA VAL A 145 -5.11 39.76 -40.29
C VAL A 145 -4.64 40.34 -38.95
N ALA A 146 -4.30 41.63 -38.91
CA ALA A 146 -3.85 42.29 -37.69
C ALA A 146 -4.96 42.37 -36.63
N LEU A 147 -6.17 42.74 -37.02
CA LEU A 147 -7.31 42.90 -36.12
C LEU A 147 -7.82 41.54 -35.60
N ALA A 148 -7.77 40.49 -36.42
CA ALA A 148 -7.96 39.12 -35.93
C ALA A 148 -6.96 38.77 -34.82
N GLY A 149 -5.67 39.05 -35.01
CA GLY A 149 -4.63 38.85 -33.99
C GLY A 149 -4.89 39.64 -32.70
N MET A 150 -5.26 40.93 -32.83
CA MET A 150 -5.56 41.82 -31.70
C MET A 150 -6.71 41.32 -30.82
N VAL A 151 -7.74 40.70 -31.42
CA VAL A 151 -8.91 40.16 -30.70
C VAL A 151 -8.63 38.76 -30.15
N LEU A 152 -7.91 37.93 -30.91
CA LEU A 152 -7.72 36.51 -30.56
C LEU A 152 -6.70 36.32 -29.42
N ALA A 153 -5.69 37.20 -29.30
CA ALA A 153 -4.70 37.16 -28.23
C ALA A 153 -5.30 37.28 -26.80
N PRO A 154 -6.12 38.30 -26.45
CA PRO A 154 -6.72 38.40 -25.11
C PRO A 154 -7.77 37.29 -24.85
N LEU A 155 -8.53 36.86 -25.86
CA LEU A 155 -9.45 35.71 -25.72
C LEU A 155 -8.70 34.41 -25.43
N LEU A 156 -7.52 34.22 -26.04
CA LEU A 156 -6.65 33.11 -25.67
C LEU A 156 -6.11 33.28 -24.25
N THR A 157 -5.62 34.43 -23.82
CA THR A 157 -5.08 34.54 -22.45
C THR A 157 -6.12 34.40 -21.34
N GLU A 158 -7.39 34.73 -21.60
CA GLU A 158 -8.49 34.47 -20.66
C GLU A 158 -8.93 33.00 -20.64
N HIS A 159 -9.06 32.33 -21.80
CA HIS A 159 -9.68 31.00 -21.87
C HIS A 159 -8.71 29.83 -22.08
N LEU A 160 -7.52 30.06 -22.64
CA LEU A 160 -6.50 29.02 -22.85
C LEU A 160 -6.04 28.40 -21.52
N PRO A 161 -5.80 29.13 -20.40
CA PRO A 161 -5.46 28.52 -19.12
C PRO A 161 -6.50 27.48 -18.67
N GLY A 162 -7.78 27.86 -18.63
CA GLY A 162 -8.87 26.97 -18.23
C GLY A 162 -9.06 25.78 -19.18
N ARG A 163 -8.90 25.98 -20.49
CA ARG A 163 -8.96 24.89 -21.48
C ARG A 163 -7.76 23.94 -21.39
N LEU A 164 -6.56 24.46 -21.13
CA LEU A 164 -5.36 23.65 -20.92
C LEU A 164 -5.43 22.86 -19.62
N ASP A 165 -5.93 23.46 -18.53
CA ASP A 165 -6.13 22.75 -17.26
C ASP A 165 -7.23 21.69 -17.35
N ALA A 166 -8.34 21.97 -18.06
CA ALA A 166 -9.37 20.98 -18.34
C ALA A 166 -8.83 19.82 -19.19
N ARG A 167 -8.10 20.14 -20.27
CA ARG A 167 -7.47 19.14 -21.14
C ARG A 167 -6.35 18.38 -20.44
N ALA A 168 -5.64 19.01 -19.50
CA ALA A 168 -4.66 18.34 -18.64
C ALA A 168 -5.37 17.35 -17.71
N ARG A 169 -6.49 17.73 -17.08
CA ARG A 169 -7.30 16.82 -16.23
C ARG A 169 -7.86 15.61 -16.97
N GLU A 170 -8.19 15.72 -18.26
CA GLU A 170 -8.57 14.55 -19.08
C GLU A 170 -7.46 13.50 -19.20
N HIS A 171 -6.19 13.92 -19.16
CA HIS A 171 -5.02 13.06 -19.40
C HIS A 171 -4.11 12.88 -18.17
N VAL A 172 -4.38 13.59 -17.08
CA VAL A 172 -3.65 13.56 -15.81
C VAL A 172 -4.64 13.59 -14.66
N ARG A 173 -4.70 12.50 -13.88
CA ARG A 173 -5.45 12.44 -12.63
C ARG A 173 -4.53 12.87 -11.49
N SER A 174 -4.77 14.07 -10.98
CA SER A 174 -4.03 14.67 -9.87
C SER A 174 -4.77 14.44 -8.55
N VAL A 175 -4.03 13.97 -7.54
CA VAL A 175 -4.55 13.64 -6.22
C VAL A 175 -3.69 14.33 -5.16
N GLU A 176 -4.36 14.87 -4.15
CA GLU A 176 -3.78 15.63 -3.04
C GLU A 176 -4.25 15.04 -1.70
N GLY A 177 -3.53 15.35 -0.63
CA GLY A 177 -3.87 14.94 0.73
C GLY A 177 -3.23 13.61 1.17
N ASP A 178 -2.84 13.57 2.44
CA ASP A 178 -1.97 12.54 3.02
C ASP A 178 -2.43 11.09 2.82
N GLY A 179 -3.72 10.82 2.98
CA GLY A 179 -4.27 9.47 2.82
C GLY A 179 -4.22 8.98 1.38
N ALA A 180 -4.69 9.84 0.46
CA ALA A 180 -4.79 9.53 -0.97
C ALA A 180 -3.40 9.43 -1.64
N CYS A 181 -2.49 10.35 -1.31
CA CYS A 181 -1.09 10.29 -1.73
C CYS A 181 -0.38 9.04 -1.18
N ARG A 182 -0.55 8.69 0.10
CA ARG A 182 0.06 7.49 0.70
C ARG A 182 -0.42 6.20 0.02
N TYR A 183 -1.71 6.11 -0.32
CA TYR A 183 -2.26 4.97 -1.03
C TYR A 183 -1.69 4.87 -2.47
N LEU A 184 -1.70 5.97 -3.24
CA LEU A 184 -1.13 5.96 -4.60
C LEU A 184 0.38 5.70 -4.61
N GLN A 185 1.13 6.18 -3.62
CA GLN A 185 2.56 5.91 -3.43
C GLN A 185 2.80 4.40 -3.26
N ARG A 186 1.91 3.70 -2.53
CA ARG A 186 1.94 2.24 -2.37
C ARG A 186 1.72 1.52 -3.71
N LEU A 187 0.65 1.85 -4.45
CA LEU A 187 0.40 1.28 -5.78
C LEU A 187 1.51 1.59 -6.79
N ALA A 188 2.10 2.79 -6.74
CA ALA A 188 3.16 3.23 -7.65
C ALA A 188 4.46 2.43 -7.45
N SER A 189 4.78 1.97 -6.24
CA SER A 189 5.93 1.09 -6.00
C SER A 189 5.71 -0.32 -6.58
N LEU A 190 4.51 -0.90 -6.42
CA LEU A 190 4.10 -2.14 -7.08
C LEU A 190 4.17 -2.01 -8.61
N HIS A 191 3.61 -0.94 -9.19
CA HIS A 191 3.67 -0.69 -10.63
C HIS A 191 5.11 -0.49 -11.13
N THR A 192 5.97 0.17 -10.34
CA THR A 192 7.39 0.33 -10.72
C THR A 192 8.12 -1.01 -10.74
N SER A 193 7.80 -1.92 -9.82
CA SER A 193 8.28 -3.31 -9.83
C SER A 193 7.89 -4.03 -11.12
N LEU A 194 6.63 -3.91 -11.55
CA LEU A 194 6.13 -4.47 -12.82
C LEU A 194 6.86 -3.89 -14.04
N VAL A 195 7.07 -2.57 -14.08
CA VAL A 195 7.80 -1.91 -15.18
C VAL A 195 9.27 -2.31 -15.21
N GLN A 196 9.90 -2.61 -14.06
CA GLN A 196 11.26 -3.14 -14.00
C GLN A 196 11.33 -4.58 -14.51
N ALA A 197 10.40 -5.45 -14.07
CA ALA A 197 10.28 -6.82 -14.58
C ALA A 197 10.07 -6.86 -16.11
N ALA A 198 9.18 -6.01 -16.63
CA ALA A 198 8.89 -5.89 -18.06
C ALA A 198 10.03 -5.25 -18.88
N ALA A 199 10.91 -4.47 -18.25
CA ALA A 199 12.08 -3.88 -18.92
C ALA A 199 13.28 -4.84 -18.97
N GLY A 200 13.35 -5.82 -18.07
CA GLY A 200 14.39 -6.85 -18.02
C GLY A 200 14.06 -8.15 -18.75
N SER A 201 12.92 -8.22 -19.46
CA SER A 201 12.46 -9.45 -20.10
C SER A 201 11.51 -9.19 -21.27
N ASP A 202 11.73 -9.88 -22.40
CA ASP A 202 10.87 -9.78 -23.59
C ASP A 202 9.50 -10.47 -23.45
N ARG A 203 9.25 -11.15 -22.32
CA ARG A 203 7.99 -11.88 -22.07
C ARG A 203 6.76 -10.98 -22.20
N TYR A 204 5.75 -11.46 -22.92
CA TYR A 204 4.53 -10.70 -23.19
C TYR A 204 3.73 -10.47 -21.90
N GLU A 205 3.70 -11.47 -21.02
CA GLU A 205 2.98 -11.48 -19.75
C GLU A 205 3.47 -10.38 -18.82
N LEU A 206 4.78 -10.14 -18.76
CA LEU A 206 5.38 -9.09 -17.93
C LEU A 206 5.06 -7.70 -18.49
N ARG A 207 5.14 -7.52 -19.81
CA ARG A 207 4.70 -6.29 -20.49
C ARG A 207 3.21 -6.03 -20.24
N ARG A 208 2.37 -7.07 -20.35
CA ARG A 208 0.93 -6.99 -20.11
C ARG A 208 0.59 -6.69 -18.66
N ALA A 209 1.30 -7.27 -17.69
CA ALA A 209 1.13 -6.94 -16.27
C ALA A 209 1.48 -5.48 -15.99
N ALA A 210 2.56 -4.95 -16.59
CA ALA A 210 2.91 -3.53 -16.50
C ALA A 210 1.84 -2.62 -17.13
N GLU A 211 1.27 -2.98 -18.28
CA GLU A 211 0.14 -2.26 -18.90
C GLU A 211 -1.08 -2.22 -17.97
N ILE A 212 -1.53 -3.38 -17.47
CA ILE A 212 -2.67 -3.47 -16.54
C ILE A 212 -2.39 -2.64 -15.29
N GLY A 213 -1.18 -2.72 -14.74
CA GLY A 213 -0.81 -1.92 -13.56
C GLY A 213 -0.85 -0.40 -13.78
N GLN A 214 -0.57 0.09 -15.00
CA GLN A 214 -0.75 1.52 -15.32
C GLN A 214 -2.24 1.89 -15.36
N HIS A 215 -3.09 1.03 -15.92
CA HIS A 215 -4.55 1.23 -15.91
C HIS A 215 -5.10 1.26 -14.48
N THR A 216 -4.72 0.28 -13.64
CA THR A 216 -5.15 0.21 -12.24
C THR A 216 -4.71 1.44 -11.43
N LEU A 217 -3.46 1.92 -11.63
CA LEU A 217 -2.96 3.15 -11.00
C LEU A 217 -3.72 4.40 -11.45
N TRP A 218 -4.05 4.49 -12.74
CA TRP A 218 -4.87 5.57 -13.30
C TRP A 218 -6.30 5.56 -12.74
N ASP A 219 -6.91 4.40 -12.59
CA ASP A 219 -8.27 4.27 -12.07
C ASP A 219 -8.38 4.51 -10.56
N ALA A 220 -7.40 4.06 -9.78
CA ALA A 220 -7.27 4.44 -8.38
C ALA A 220 -7.16 5.97 -8.20
N ALA A 221 -6.36 6.64 -9.03
CA ALA A 221 -6.24 8.10 -9.00
C ALA A 221 -7.54 8.82 -9.39
N GLY A 222 -8.40 8.20 -10.21
CA GLY A 222 -9.69 8.78 -10.61
C GLY A 222 -10.74 8.72 -9.49
N LEU A 223 -10.76 7.60 -8.76
CA LEU A 223 -11.59 7.46 -7.55
C LEU A 223 -11.17 8.49 -6.50
N LEU A 224 -9.87 8.55 -6.18
CA LEU A 224 -9.33 9.48 -5.17
C LEU A 224 -9.44 10.97 -5.56
N GLN A 225 -9.65 11.28 -6.84
CA GLN A 225 -9.92 12.64 -7.30
C GLN A 225 -11.40 13.04 -7.17
N THR A 226 -12.31 12.06 -7.06
CA THR A 226 -13.77 12.29 -7.09
C THR A 226 -14.49 11.90 -5.80
N GLN A 227 -13.85 11.12 -4.93
CA GLN A 227 -14.41 10.58 -3.69
C GLN A 227 -13.37 10.66 -2.58
N ASP A 228 -13.81 10.82 -1.33
CA ASP A 228 -12.93 10.59 -0.18
C ASP A 228 -12.51 9.11 -0.12
N THR A 229 -11.29 8.91 0.37
CA THR A 229 -10.66 7.62 0.70
C THR A 229 -11.59 6.63 1.40
N ARG A 230 -12.46 7.10 2.31
CA ARG A 230 -13.42 6.23 3.02
C ARG A 230 -14.51 5.70 2.08
N SER A 231 -15.09 6.56 1.24
CA SER A 231 -16.17 6.19 0.31
C SER A 231 -15.69 5.28 -0.80
N ALA A 232 -14.47 5.48 -1.30
CA ALA A 232 -13.85 4.64 -2.33
C ALA A 232 -13.17 3.36 -1.79
N SER A 233 -13.24 3.09 -0.49
CA SER A 233 -12.37 2.12 0.19
C SER A 233 -12.41 0.70 -0.39
N ALA A 234 -13.59 0.12 -0.61
CA ALA A 234 -13.73 -1.23 -1.18
C ALA A 234 -13.14 -1.33 -2.61
N ASP A 235 -13.42 -0.33 -3.45
CA ASP A 235 -12.90 -0.20 -4.81
C ASP A 235 -11.36 -0.06 -4.84
N LEU A 236 -10.79 0.66 -3.86
CA LEU A 236 -9.35 0.80 -3.69
C LEU A 236 -8.72 -0.50 -3.19
N ILE A 237 -9.32 -1.20 -2.22
CA ILE A 237 -8.83 -2.51 -1.75
C ILE A 237 -8.78 -3.53 -2.89
N ALA A 238 -9.82 -3.58 -3.74
CA ALA A 238 -9.84 -4.46 -4.92
C ALA A 238 -8.69 -4.15 -5.90
N ARG A 239 -8.40 -2.87 -6.14
CA ARG A 239 -7.29 -2.43 -7.02
C ARG A 239 -5.92 -2.72 -6.42
N GLU A 240 -5.76 -2.61 -5.10
CA GLU A 240 -4.53 -2.96 -4.40
C GLU A 240 -4.26 -4.47 -4.46
N ARG A 241 -5.28 -5.30 -4.17
CA ARG A 241 -5.20 -6.77 -4.31
C ARG A 241 -4.80 -7.19 -5.73
N LEU A 242 -5.39 -6.59 -6.77
CA LEU A 242 -5.00 -6.84 -8.16
C LEU A 242 -3.54 -6.46 -8.43
N MET A 243 -3.08 -5.31 -7.94
CA MET A 243 -1.69 -4.86 -8.10
C MET A 243 -0.68 -5.80 -7.41
N VAL A 244 -1.01 -6.30 -6.21
CA VAL A 244 -0.20 -7.29 -5.49
C VAL A 244 -0.15 -8.60 -6.25
N GLN A 245 -1.29 -9.12 -6.74
CA GLN A 245 -1.35 -10.34 -7.54
C GLN A 245 -0.52 -10.25 -8.82
N LEU A 246 -0.60 -9.13 -9.56
CA LEU A 246 0.20 -8.90 -10.76
C LEU A 246 1.70 -8.85 -10.43
N ALA A 247 2.09 -8.13 -9.37
CA ALA A 247 3.48 -8.03 -8.94
C ALA A 247 4.05 -9.40 -8.54
N ASP A 248 3.25 -10.22 -7.86
CA ASP A 248 3.64 -11.57 -7.48
C ASP A 248 3.78 -12.51 -8.68
N GLN A 249 2.78 -12.54 -9.58
CA GLN A 249 2.86 -13.31 -10.82
C GLN A 249 4.10 -12.93 -11.64
N ALA A 250 4.42 -11.64 -11.74
CA ALA A 250 5.64 -11.17 -12.40
C ALA A 250 6.92 -11.70 -11.72
N ALA A 251 6.98 -11.69 -10.38
CA ALA A 251 8.10 -12.25 -9.64
C ALA A 251 8.23 -13.77 -9.81
N GLN A 252 7.12 -14.51 -9.84
CA GLN A 252 7.11 -15.95 -10.13
C GLN A 252 7.60 -16.26 -11.55
N ILE A 253 7.15 -15.50 -12.56
CA ILE A 253 7.57 -15.64 -13.95
C ILE A 253 9.08 -15.42 -14.10
N LEU A 254 9.64 -14.41 -13.41
CA LEU A 254 11.09 -14.19 -13.38
C LEU A 254 11.83 -15.36 -12.71
N LYS A 255 11.41 -15.80 -11.52
CA LYS A 255 12.01 -16.95 -10.80
C LYS A 255 12.00 -18.25 -11.61
N ARG A 256 10.94 -18.51 -12.37
CA ARG A 256 10.80 -19.70 -13.24
C ARG A 256 11.61 -19.63 -14.54
N THR A 257 12.38 -18.57 -14.78
CA THR A 257 13.30 -18.50 -15.91
C THR A 257 14.64 -19.07 -15.46
N PRO A 258 15.05 -20.29 -15.88
CA PRO A 258 16.41 -20.71 -15.66
C PRO A 258 17.30 -19.71 -16.40
N GLY A 259 18.30 -19.15 -15.71
CA GLY A 259 19.32 -18.35 -16.39
C GLY A 259 19.90 -19.18 -17.54
N PRO A 260 20.24 -18.57 -18.69
CA PRO A 260 20.72 -19.32 -19.85
C PRO A 260 21.91 -20.17 -19.42
N ALA A 261 21.70 -21.49 -19.35
CA ALA A 261 22.74 -22.42 -18.97
C ALA A 261 23.89 -22.25 -19.96
N ASN A 262 25.10 -22.04 -19.43
CA ASN A 262 26.31 -21.85 -20.25
C ASN A 262 26.35 -22.92 -21.35
N ALA A 263 26.20 -22.48 -22.60
CA ALA A 263 26.14 -23.34 -23.78
C ALA A 263 27.53 -23.88 -24.18
N ASP A 264 28.30 -24.31 -23.17
CA ASP A 264 29.72 -24.65 -23.26
C ASP A 264 30.05 -25.98 -22.54
N GLN A 265 29.06 -26.65 -21.92
CA GLN A 265 29.22 -28.06 -21.55
C GLN A 265 29.13 -28.95 -22.77
N ALA A 266 30.31 -29.18 -23.34
CA ALA A 266 30.57 -30.07 -24.46
C ALA A 266 29.86 -31.43 -24.34
N ARG A 267 29.31 -31.87 -25.47
CA ARG A 267 28.83 -33.25 -25.69
C ARG A 267 29.89 -34.26 -25.20
N LYS A 268 29.48 -35.20 -24.34
CA LYS A 268 30.15 -36.50 -24.21
C LYS A 268 29.27 -37.59 -24.83
N PRO A 269 29.83 -38.57 -25.57
CA PRO A 269 29.02 -39.46 -26.40
C PRO A 269 28.33 -40.57 -25.60
N GLU A 270 27.32 -41.17 -26.25
CA GLU A 270 26.61 -42.36 -25.81
C GLU A 270 27.53 -43.58 -25.69
N GLN A 271 27.19 -44.50 -24.77
CA GLN A 271 27.62 -45.90 -24.79
C GLN A 271 26.52 -46.81 -24.17
N PRO A 272 26.47 -48.11 -24.49
CA PRO A 272 25.28 -48.63 -25.17
C PRO A 272 24.43 -49.61 -24.34
N LEU A 273 23.23 -49.88 -24.86
CA LEU A 273 22.29 -50.88 -24.36
C LEU A 273 22.81 -52.33 -24.48
N GLY A 274 22.55 -53.14 -23.44
CA GLY A 274 22.75 -54.59 -23.38
C GLY A 274 21.62 -55.27 -22.57
N PRO A 275 21.40 -56.60 -22.69
CA PRO A 275 20.02 -57.12 -22.84
C PRO A 275 19.30 -57.72 -21.59
N TYR A 276 17.97 -57.85 -21.74
CA TYR A 276 16.91 -58.44 -20.87
C TYR A 276 17.03 -59.99 -20.60
N PRO A 277 16.12 -60.69 -19.87
CA PRO A 277 15.59 -60.57 -18.48
C PRO A 277 15.62 -61.98 -17.76
N PRO A 278 14.57 -62.56 -17.09
CA PRO A 278 13.60 -62.14 -16.06
C PRO A 278 13.62 -63.03 -14.76
N GLY A 279 12.76 -62.78 -13.75
CA GLY A 279 12.39 -63.78 -12.70
C GLY A 279 11.73 -63.23 -11.40
N PRO A 280 10.93 -63.99 -10.60
CA PRO A 280 9.93 -63.40 -9.68
C PRO A 280 9.93 -63.81 -8.16
N ARG A 281 9.49 -62.87 -7.29
CA ARG A 281 8.88 -63.05 -5.92
C ARG A 281 9.76 -63.74 -4.82
N PRO A 282 9.38 -63.76 -3.51
CA PRO A 282 8.17 -63.26 -2.82
C PRO A 282 8.42 -62.28 -1.64
N ALA A 283 7.35 -61.92 -0.90
CA ALA A 283 7.37 -61.15 0.36
C ALA A 283 7.71 -62.02 1.59
N PRO A 284 7.84 -61.43 2.79
CA PRO A 284 6.82 -61.73 3.81
C PRO A 284 6.34 -60.57 4.69
N HIS A 285 5.23 -60.86 5.38
CA HIS A 285 4.46 -60.08 6.33
C HIS A 285 5.22 -59.46 7.53
N HIS A 286 4.68 -58.36 8.08
CA HIS A 286 4.20 -58.37 9.47
C HIS A 286 2.99 -57.44 9.69
N THR A 287 2.36 -57.57 10.86
CA THR A 287 0.94 -57.32 11.14
C THR A 287 0.68 -56.10 12.05
N PRO A 288 -0.56 -55.56 12.11
CA PRO A 288 -0.89 -54.36 12.87
C PRO A 288 -1.23 -54.66 14.34
N GLY A 289 -0.94 -53.71 15.23
CA GLY A 289 -1.32 -53.76 16.66
C GLY A 289 -2.47 -52.81 16.99
N THR A 290 -3.62 -53.37 17.39
CA THR A 290 -4.78 -52.63 17.91
C THR A 290 -4.91 -52.82 19.43
N LEU A 291 -4.84 -51.72 20.19
CA LEU A 291 -5.26 -51.57 21.59
C LEU A 291 -5.46 -50.06 21.84
N SER A 292 -6.37 -49.57 22.68
CA SER A 292 -7.55 -50.18 23.30
C SER A 292 -8.50 -49.05 23.70
N LEU A 293 -9.81 -49.23 23.52
CA LEU A 293 -10.80 -48.34 24.13
C LEU A 293 -10.70 -48.47 25.66
N LYS A 294 -10.67 -47.35 26.40
CA LYS A 294 -11.03 -47.35 27.83
C LYS A 294 -11.79 -46.08 28.22
N GLU A 295 -13.09 -46.28 28.34
CA GLU A 295 -14.09 -45.39 28.90
C GLU A 295 -13.75 -45.03 30.36
N ALA A 296 -13.79 -43.74 30.70
CA ALA A 296 -13.62 -43.24 32.06
C ALA A 296 -14.60 -42.08 32.35
N LEU A 297 -15.68 -42.47 33.02
CA LEU A 297 -16.71 -41.67 33.70
C LEU A 297 -16.44 -40.16 33.91
N HIS A 298 -17.40 -39.38 33.42
CA HIS A 298 -17.55 -37.95 33.66
C HIS A 298 -17.83 -37.66 35.16
N MET A 299 -17.05 -36.76 35.76
CA MET A 299 -17.26 -36.22 37.11
C MET A 299 -17.28 -34.68 36.99
N PRO A 300 -18.19 -33.96 37.65
CA PRO A 300 -18.29 -32.51 37.51
C PRO A 300 -17.07 -31.82 38.14
N GLN A 301 -16.39 -30.99 37.34
CA GLN A 301 -15.23 -30.22 37.78
C GLN A 301 -15.68 -29.07 38.72
N PRO A 302 -14.94 -28.78 39.81
CA PRO A 302 -15.27 -27.64 40.68
C PRO A 302 -15.07 -26.31 39.94
N GLN A 303 -15.89 -25.30 40.23
CA GLN A 303 -15.65 -23.95 39.73
C GLN A 303 -14.27 -23.44 40.21
N PRO A 304 -13.41 -22.93 39.31
CA PRO A 304 -12.12 -22.38 39.70
C PRO A 304 -12.31 -21.10 40.54
N GLY A 305 -11.50 -20.97 41.60
CA GLY A 305 -11.47 -19.76 42.43
C GLY A 305 -10.88 -18.55 41.68
N PRO A 306 -11.18 -17.31 42.12
CA PRO A 306 -10.95 -16.10 41.33
C PRO A 306 -9.48 -15.72 41.06
N ASP A 307 -8.51 -16.37 41.69
CA ASP A 307 -7.08 -16.03 41.59
C ASP A 307 -6.22 -17.10 40.86
N VAL A 308 -6.84 -18.13 40.28
CA VAL A 308 -6.10 -19.13 39.47
C VAL A 308 -5.78 -18.53 38.10
N ARG A 309 -4.48 -18.37 37.79
CA ARG A 309 -4.01 -18.05 36.43
C ARG A 309 -4.20 -19.26 35.54
N THR A 310 -4.95 -19.10 34.45
CA THR A 310 -5.22 -20.18 33.51
C THR A 310 -4.10 -20.28 32.47
N ALA A 311 -3.48 -21.45 32.35
CA ALA A 311 -2.63 -21.80 31.22
C ALA A 311 -3.46 -21.95 29.94
N ASP A 312 -2.82 -21.84 28.77
CA ASP A 312 -3.42 -22.12 27.46
C ASP A 312 -4.60 -21.19 27.08
N VAL A 313 -4.52 -19.91 27.47
CA VAL A 313 -5.38 -18.84 26.93
C VAL A 313 -4.74 -18.27 25.66
N TYR A 314 -5.54 -17.91 24.66
CA TYR A 314 -5.05 -17.39 23.38
C TYR A 314 -5.53 -15.96 23.11
N LEU A 315 -4.62 -15.10 22.63
CA LEU A 315 -4.95 -13.76 22.15
C LEU A 315 -5.16 -13.78 20.63
N LEU A 316 -6.34 -13.36 20.19
CA LEU A 316 -6.71 -13.21 18.79
C LEU A 316 -6.77 -11.72 18.42
N PHE A 317 -6.03 -11.31 17.39
CA PHE A 317 -6.04 -9.92 16.92
C PHE A 317 -5.96 -9.82 15.39
N ALA A 318 -6.69 -8.85 14.85
CA ALA A 318 -6.65 -8.51 13.43
C ALA A 318 -5.62 -7.39 13.18
N HIS A 319 -5.02 -7.38 12.00
CA HIS A 319 -3.95 -6.45 11.64
C HIS A 319 -4.00 -6.05 10.16
N GLU A 320 -3.14 -5.12 9.73
CA GLU A 320 -2.98 -4.80 8.30
C GLU A 320 -2.66 -6.08 7.50
N PRO A 321 -3.42 -6.40 6.42
CA PRO A 321 -3.21 -7.61 5.64
C PRO A 321 -1.80 -7.70 5.04
N TYR A 322 -1.24 -8.90 5.02
CA TYR A 322 0.01 -9.19 4.32
C TYR A 322 -0.02 -10.58 3.67
N TYR A 323 0.91 -10.82 2.74
CA TYR A 323 1.06 -12.09 2.03
C TYR A 323 2.44 -12.66 2.39
N PRO A 324 2.54 -13.81 3.09
CA PRO A 324 3.83 -14.35 3.55
C PRO A 324 4.69 -14.84 2.39
N GLY A 325 4.11 -15.16 1.24
CA GLY A 325 4.88 -15.45 0.03
C GLY A 325 4.07 -15.46 -1.26
N PRO A 326 4.72 -15.78 -2.38
CA PRO A 326 4.06 -15.90 -3.67
C PRO A 326 2.94 -16.93 -3.69
N GLY A 327 1.76 -16.54 -4.19
CA GLY A 327 0.58 -17.41 -4.28
C GLY A 327 -0.02 -17.89 -2.95
N THR A 328 0.39 -17.35 -1.79
CA THR A 328 -0.18 -17.71 -0.49
C THR A 328 -1.48 -16.95 -0.21
N GLN A 329 -2.29 -17.43 0.72
CA GLN A 329 -3.47 -16.71 1.22
C GLN A 329 -3.08 -15.39 1.90
N GLU A 330 -3.96 -14.39 1.83
CA GLU A 330 -3.86 -13.14 2.58
C GLU A 330 -3.94 -13.45 4.09
N ILE A 331 -2.92 -13.10 4.89
CA ILE A 331 -3.00 -13.14 6.35
C ILE A 331 -3.45 -11.77 6.84
N ASN A 332 -4.56 -11.72 7.58
CA ASN A 332 -5.13 -10.47 8.11
C ASN A 332 -5.49 -10.55 9.60
N THR A 333 -5.29 -11.72 10.20
CA THR A 333 -5.65 -12.07 11.56
C THR A 333 -4.61 -13.05 12.12
N THR A 334 -4.26 -12.94 13.39
CA THR A 334 -3.32 -13.87 14.06
C THR A 334 -3.83 -14.26 15.45
N VAL A 335 -3.64 -15.53 15.81
CA VAL A 335 -3.80 -16.08 17.17
C VAL A 335 -2.39 -16.38 17.72
N VAL A 336 -2.13 -15.99 18.98
CA VAL A 336 -0.92 -16.37 19.74
C VAL A 336 -1.30 -16.90 21.12
N THR A 337 -0.44 -17.71 21.75
CA THR A 337 -0.59 -18.01 23.18
C THR A 337 -0.43 -16.74 24.01
N ALA A 338 -1.16 -16.61 25.11
CA ALA A 338 -1.04 -15.47 26.02
C ALA A 338 0.40 -15.27 26.48
N ASP A 339 1.12 -16.35 26.80
CA ASP A 339 2.52 -16.34 27.24
C ASP A 339 3.50 -15.66 26.25
N THR A 340 3.14 -15.56 24.96
CA THR A 340 3.94 -14.80 23.97
C THR A 340 4.08 -13.32 24.36
N LEU A 341 3.13 -12.76 25.12
CA LEU A 341 3.20 -11.39 25.68
C LEU A 341 4.31 -11.20 26.74
N LEU A 342 4.81 -12.29 27.30
CA LEU A 342 5.94 -12.29 28.25
C LEU A 342 7.30 -12.42 27.56
N HIS A 343 7.33 -12.52 26.22
CA HIS A 343 8.57 -12.63 25.47
C HIS A 343 9.44 -11.36 25.66
N PRO A 344 10.78 -11.47 25.83
CA PRO A 344 11.64 -10.32 26.12
C PRO A 344 11.67 -9.21 25.05
N GLN A 345 11.22 -9.51 23.83
CA GLN A 345 11.10 -8.52 22.75
C GLN A 345 9.72 -7.84 22.68
N VAL A 346 8.72 -8.28 23.45
CA VAL A 346 7.46 -7.55 23.59
C VAL A 346 7.68 -6.44 24.62
N GLN A 347 7.28 -5.21 24.29
CA GLN A 347 7.43 -4.06 25.18
C GLN A 347 6.88 -4.33 26.59
N GLN A 348 7.75 -4.23 27.58
CA GLN A 348 7.41 -4.36 29.01
C GLN A 348 7.39 -2.97 29.67
N PRO A 349 6.53 -2.73 30.69
CA PRO A 349 5.69 -3.71 31.41
C PRO A 349 4.36 -4.05 30.73
N ASP A 350 4.07 -3.46 29.57
CA ASP A 350 2.75 -3.51 28.95
C ASP A 350 2.34 -4.93 28.52
N GLY A 351 3.25 -5.70 27.93
CA GLY A 351 3.02 -7.13 27.61
C GLY A 351 2.60 -7.94 28.83
N ALA A 352 3.32 -7.84 29.94
CA ALA A 352 2.99 -8.52 31.19
C ALA A 352 1.64 -8.09 31.80
N ARG A 353 1.26 -6.81 31.69
CA ARG A 353 -0.05 -6.33 32.16
C ARG A 353 -1.21 -6.85 31.30
N ILE A 354 -1.01 -6.95 29.99
CA ILE A 354 -1.98 -7.54 29.07
C ILE A 354 -2.08 -9.07 29.29
N HIS A 355 -0.96 -9.76 29.58
CA HIS A 355 -0.95 -11.17 29.98
C HIS A 355 -1.76 -11.41 31.26
N ASP A 356 -1.51 -10.60 32.30
CA ASP A 356 -2.24 -10.67 33.57
C ASP A 356 -3.74 -10.40 33.37
N LEU A 357 -4.13 -9.53 32.43
CA LEU A 357 -5.55 -9.29 32.09
C LEU A 357 -6.17 -10.47 31.32
N LEU A 358 -5.42 -11.07 30.40
CA LEU A 358 -5.86 -12.21 29.61
C LEU A 358 -6.00 -13.50 30.42
N THR A 359 -5.12 -13.77 31.38
CA THR A 359 -5.08 -15.06 32.08
C THR A 359 -5.92 -15.13 33.35
N ARG A 360 -6.46 -14.00 33.83
CA ARG A 360 -7.35 -13.95 35.00
C ARG A 360 -8.79 -14.35 34.63
N GLY A 361 -9.30 -15.38 35.30
CA GLY A 361 -10.71 -15.78 35.23
C GLY A 361 -11.17 -16.43 33.91
N ARG A 362 -10.24 -16.78 33.01
CA ARG A 362 -10.55 -17.45 31.72
C ARG A 362 -10.56 -18.97 31.84
N GLN A 363 -11.19 -19.62 30.86
CA GLN A 363 -11.11 -21.06 30.68
C GLN A 363 -9.84 -21.48 29.92
N PRO A 364 -9.30 -22.69 30.15
CA PRO A 364 -8.23 -23.23 29.31
C PRO A 364 -8.74 -23.38 27.88
N GLY A 365 -7.90 -23.05 26.89
CA GLY A 365 -8.27 -23.03 25.47
C GLY A 365 -9.02 -21.77 25.02
N GLU A 366 -9.38 -20.84 25.92
CA GLU A 366 -10.23 -19.71 25.56
C GLU A 366 -9.53 -18.74 24.60
N ILE A 367 -10.14 -18.51 23.43
CA ILE A 367 -9.67 -17.55 22.43
C ILE A 367 -10.31 -16.20 22.68
N ILE A 368 -9.50 -15.22 23.06
CA ILE A 368 -9.92 -13.85 23.39
C ILE A 368 -9.57 -12.90 22.25
N PRO A 369 -10.55 -12.41 21.45
CA PRO A 369 -10.33 -11.28 20.58
C PRO A 369 -9.90 -10.03 21.35
N LEU A 370 -8.94 -9.29 20.81
CA LEU A 370 -8.52 -7.98 21.33
C LEU A 370 -9.68 -6.97 21.45
N ALA A 371 -10.70 -7.07 20.59
CA ALA A 371 -11.92 -6.27 20.70
C ALA A 371 -12.78 -6.66 21.91
N THR A 372 -12.67 -7.90 22.42
CA THR A 372 -13.28 -8.32 23.70
C THR A 372 -12.58 -7.63 24.86
N LEU A 373 -11.24 -7.68 24.92
CA LEU A 373 -10.47 -6.96 25.95
C LEU A 373 -10.76 -5.45 25.92
N THR A 374 -10.81 -4.86 24.72
CA THR A 374 -11.16 -3.45 24.54
C THR A 374 -12.57 -3.16 25.08
N HIS A 375 -13.54 -4.05 24.87
CA HIS A 375 -14.88 -3.89 25.41
C HIS A 375 -14.91 -3.97 26.94
N GLU A 376 -14.23 -4.94 27.53
CA GLU A 376 -14.10 -5.15 28.98
C GLU A 376 -13.38 -3.96 29.66
N LEU A 377 -12.39 -3.37 29.00
CA LEU A 377 -11.68 -2.13 29.41
C LEU A 377 -12.49 -0.86 29.11
N ASN A 378 -13.79 -0.87 29.47
CA ASN A 378 -14.72 0.25 29.33
C ASN A 378 -14.75 0.82 27.90
N GLY A 379 -14.85 -0.06 26.90
CA GLY A 379 -14.82 0.33 25.48
C GLY A 379 -13.47 0.87 24.99
N GLY A 380 -12.39 0.65 25.75
CA GLY A 380 -11.02 1.05 25.45
C GLY A 380 -10.54 2.27 26.22
N ALA A 381 -11.39 2.89 27.05
CA ALA A 381 -11.03 4.04 27.87
C ALA A 381 -9.92 3.71 28.89
N ASP A 382 -9.87 2.47 29.37
CA ASP A 382 -8.93 2.06 30.42
C ASP A 382 -7.61 1.49 29.87
N TRP A 383 -7.45 1.37 28.55
CA TRP A 383 -6.19 0.91 27.91
C TRP A 383 -4.93 1.61 28.43
N PRO A 384 -4.88 2.95 28.61
CA PRO A 384 -3.70 3.64 29.16
C PRO A 384 -3.28 3.20 30.57
N THR A 385 -4.15 2.51 31.32
CA THR A 385 -3.83 1.94 32.64
C THR A 385 -3.24 0.53 32.55
N VAL A 386 -3.49 -0.17 31.44
CA VAL A 386 -3.01 -1.53 31.15
C VAL A 386 -1.71 -1.49 30.34
N GLY A 387 -1.69 -0.77 29.21
CA GLY A 387 -0.52 -0.68 28.34
C GLY A 387 -0.87 -0.30 26.90
N ASP A 388 0.15 0.01 26.10
CA ASP A 388 -0.02 0.30 24.68
C ASP A 388 -0.20 -0.99 23.86
N TRP A 389 -1.47 -1.35 23.62
CA TRP A 389 -1.80 -2.52 22.81
C TRP A 389 -1.40 -2.38 21.33
N GLU A 390 -1.27 -1.17 20.77
CA GLU A 390 -0.85 -0.97 19.38
C GLU A 390 0.64 -1.31 19.22
N SER A 391 1.47 -0.85 20.17
CA SER A 391 2.89 -1.22 20.23
C SER A 391 3.08 -2.72 20.53
N VAL A 392 2.35 -3.27 21.51
CA VAL A 392 2.43 -4.70 21.84
C VAL A 392 1.99 -5.60 20.69
N THR A 393 0.89 -5.31 19.99
CA THR A 393 0.48 -6.08 18.80
C THR A 393 1.46 -5.95 17.65
N THR A 394 2.16 -4.82 17.53
CA THR A 394 3.25 -4.63 16.56
C THR A 394 4.46 -5.52 16.87
N ASP A 395 4.86 -5.63 18.14
CA ASP A 395 5.92 -6.54 18.58
C ASP A 395 5.54 -8.02 18.38
N LEU A 396 4.31 -8.40 18.73
CA LEU A 396 3.79 -9.76 18.48
C LEU A 396 3.87 -10.11 16.98
N LEU A 397 3.46 -9.20 16.08
CA LEU A 397 3.56 -9.44 14.63
C LEU A 397 4.99 -9.57 14.12
N ARG A 398 5.97 -8.94 14.77
CA ARG A 398 7.39 -9.17 14.46
C ARG A 398 7.77 -10.61 14.79
N LEU A 399 7.50 -11.05 16.03
CA LEU A 399 7.81 -12.42 16.49
C LEU A 399 7.15 -13.50 15.62
N VAL A 400 5.88 -13.31 15.25
CA VAL A 400 5.13 -14.22 14.37
C VAL A 400 5.79 -14.35 13.00
N ARG A 401 6.27 -13.23 12.43
CA ARG A 401 6.93 -13.20 11.10
C ARG A 401 8.35 -13.74 11.10
N GLU A 402 9.04 -13.62 12.23
CA GLU A 402 10.41 -14.11 12.43
C GLU A 402 10.43 -15.57 12.89
N GLY A 403 9.26 -16.14 13.23
CA GLY A 403 9.12 -17.54 13.67
C GLY A 403 9.54 -17.76 15.13
N GLU A 404 9.60 -16.69 15.92
CA GLU A 404 10.09 -16.72 17.31
C GLU A 404 8.98 -17.01 18.34
N CYS A 405 7.74 -17.30 17.90
CA CYS A 405 6.64 -17.69 18.78
C CYS A 405 5.65 -18.64 18.10
N ASN A 406 4.92 -19.42 18.91
CA ASN A 406 3.86 -20.30 18.45
C ASN A 406 2.61 -19.48 18.09
N ALA A 407 2.27 -19.46 16.81
CA ALA A 407 1.19 -18.61 16.30
C ALA A 407 0.42 -19.28 15.15
N LEU A 408 -0.87 -19.00 15.08
CA LEU A 408 -1.76 -19.38 13.98
C LEU A 408 -2.15 -18.12 13.21
N SER A 409 -1.57 -17.97 12.01
CA SER A 409 -1.89 -16.90 11.08
C SER A 409 -3.05 -17.26 10.16
N LEU A 410 -4.06 -16.40 10.08
CA LEU A 410 -5.33 -16.64 9.40
C LEU A 410 -5.68 -15.55 8.38
N GLY A 411 -6.29 -16.00 7.29
CA GLY A 411 -6.89 -15.15 6.26
C GLY A 411 -8.40 -15.14 6.34
N LEU A 412 -8.95 -14.47 7.36
CA LEU A 412 -10.40 -14.46 7.58
C LEU A 412 -11.14 -13.68 6.48
N PRO A 413 -12.32 -14.13 6.04
CA PRO A 413 -13.23 -13.34 5.22
C PRO A 413 -13.53 -11.98 5.85
N GLU A 414 -13.84 -10.98 5.03
CA GLU A 414 -14.01 -9.58 5.48
C GLU A 414 -15.09 -9.44 6.58
N ILE A 415 -16.20 -10.18 6.47
CA ILE A 415 -17.29 -10.22 7.45
C ILE A 415 -16.81 -10.83 8.78
N ALA A 416 -16.11 -11.96 8.72
CA ALA A 416 -15.56 -12.66 9.88
C ALA A 416 -14.53 -11.79 10.62
N ARG A 417 -13.64 -11.14 9.87
CA ARG A 417 -12.67 -10.16 10.39
C ARG A 417 -13.38 -8.98 11.05
N ALA A 418 -14.41 -8.41 10.42
CA ALA A 418 -15.19 -7.31 11.00
C ALA A 418 -15.85 -7.73 12.33
N LEU A 419 -16.44 -8.93 12.40
CA LEU A 419 -17.06 -9.45 13.62
C LEU A 419 -16.08 -9.58 14.78
N ILE A 420 -14.88 -10.14 14.56
CA ILE A 420 -13.85 -10.26 15.62
C ILE A 420 -13.24 -8.90 16.02
N CYS A 421 -13.26 -7.91 15.13
CA CYS A 421 -12.84 -6.53 15.41
C CYS A 421 -13.89 -5.72 16.20
N THR A 422 -15.10 -6.25 16.40
CA THR A 422 -16.15 -5.60 17.17
C THR A 422 -16.37 -6.25 18.54
N GLY A 423 -16.90 -5.47 19.49
CA GLY A 423 -17.24 -5.95 20.83
C GLY A 423 -18.21 -7.14 20.80
N PRO A 424 -18.23 -7.98 21.85
CA PRO A 424 -18.94 -9.27 21.86
C PRO A 424 -20.45 -9.18 21.65
N HIS A 425 -21.06 -8.01 21.88
CA HIS A 425 -22.50 -7.75 21.71
C HIS A 425 -22.83 -6.82 20.52
N SER A 426 -21.81 -6.40 19.77
CA SER A 426 -21.96 -5.50 18.62
C SER A 426 -22.53 -6.22 17.40
N HIS A 427 -23.00 -5.43 16.44
CA HIS A 427 -23.48 -5.91 15.15
C HIS A 427 -22.74 -5.21 14.01
N VAL A 428 -22.33 -5.99 13.00
CA VAL A 428 -21.75 -5.50 11.74
C VAL A 428 -22.87 -5.45 10.71
N ARG A 429 -23.01 -4.33 9.99
CA ARG A 429 -24.00 -4.18 8.91
C ARG A 429 -23.28 -4.04 7.58
N ILE A 430 -23.73 -4.79 6.59
CA ILE A 430 -23.19 -4.78 5.22
C ILE A 430 -24.31 -4.40 4.28
N TYR A 431 -24.04 -3.43 3.41
CA TYR A 431 -24.94 -3.05 2.33
C TYR A 431 -24.76 -4.01 1.15
N ASP A 432 -25.81 -4.75 0.81
CA ASP A 432 -25.86 -5.57 -0.40
C ASP A 432 -26.51 -4.76 -1.54
N ALA A 433 -25.67 -4.31 -2.47
CA ALA A 433 -26.10 -3.55 -3.63
C ALA A 433 -26.94 -4.36 -4.64
N ALA A 434 -26.95 -5.70 -4.56
CA ALA A 434 -27.78 -6.54 -5.43
C ALA A 434 -29.23 -6.62 -4.95
N THR A 435 -29.48 -6.48 -3.64
CA THR A 435 -30.82 -6.49 -3.03
C THR A 435 -31.30 -5.13 -2.51
N ASP A 436 -30.42 -4.12 -2.52
CA ASP A 436 -30.63 -2.78 -1.93
C ASP A 436 -31.01 -2.83 -0.45
N GLN A 437 -30.36 -3.73 0.30
CA GLN A 437 -30.67 -4.00 1.71
C GLN A 437 -29.41 -4.06 2.58
N PHE A 438 -29.60 -3.83 3.88
CA PHE A 438 -28.56 -4.02 4.89
C PHE A 438 -28.72 -5.38 5.57
N ILE A 439 -27.74 -6.26 5.40
CA ILE A 439 -27.63 -7.52 6.14
C ILE A 439 -26.87 -7.24 7.43
N ALA A 440 -27.45 -7.63 8.58
CA ALA A 440 -26.84 -7.49 9.89
C ALA A 440 -26.30 -8.85 10.38
N TYR A 441 -25.05 -8.84 10.83
CA TYR A 441 -24.35 -9.95 11.46
C TYR A 441 -24.09 -9.56 12.93
N GLY A 442 -24.32 -10.47 13.87
CA GLY A 442 -24.31 -10.17 15.30
C GLY A 442 -23.50 -11.16 16.13
N PRO A 443 -23.80 -11.27 17.44
CA PRO A 443 -23.06 -12.12 18.37
C PRO A 443 -23.07 -13.60 18.00
N THR A 444 -24.14 -14.11 17.38
CA THR A 444 -24.27 -15.50 16.94
C THR A 444 -23.28 -15.83 15.82
N GLU A 445 -23.18 -14.98 14.81
CA GLU A 445 -22.24 -15.15 13.70
C GLU A 445 -20.79 -14.94 14.17
N ARG A 446 -20.56 -14.00 15.10
CA ARG A 446 -19.27 -13.84 15.76
C ARG A 446 -18.85 -15.10 16.53
N ALA A 447 -19.77 -15.74 17.26
CA ALA A 447 -19.50 -16.99 17.97
C ALA A 447 -19.19 -18.14 17.01
N ALA A 448 -19.89 -18.23 15.87
CA ALA A 448 -19.59 -19.22 14.83
C ALA A 448 -18.18 -19.05 14.24
N VAL A 449 -17.75 -17.81 13.99
CA VAL A 449 -16.38 -17.49 13.54
C VAL A 449 -15.34 -17.93 14.57
N LEU A 450 -15.58 -17.67 15.87
CA LEU A 450 -14.64 -18.09 16.93
C LEU A 450 -14.56 -19.62 17.06
N ALA A 451 -15.69 -20.33 16.93
CA ALA A 451 -15.70 -21.80 16.92
C ALA A 451 -14.98 -22.40 15.69
N GLU A 452 -14.97 -21.70 14.55
CA GLU A 452 -14.18 -22.10 13.38
C GLU A 452 -12.67 -21.90 13.63
N VAL A 453 -12.27 -20.78 14.23
CA VAL A 453 -10.88 -20.52 14.62
C VAL A 453 -10.38 -21.52 15.67
N ASP A 454 -11.21 -21.83 16.67
CA ASP A 454 -10.95 -22.85 17.70
C ASP A 454 -10.70 -24.23 17.07
N LYS A 455 -11.53 -24.63 16.10
CA LYS A 455 -11.33 -25.88 15.36
C LYS A 455 -9.99 -25.92 14.63
N PHE A 456 -9.55 -24.82 14.00
CA PHE A 456 -8.23 -24.77 13.36
C PHE A 456 -7.09 -24.87 14.37
N LEU A 457 -7.23 -24.21 15.53
CA LEU A 457 -6.25 -24.24 16.61
C LEU A 457 -6.11 -25.64 17.21
N ALA A 458 -7.23 -26.30 17.52
CA ALA A 458 -7.27 -27.66 18.06
C ALA A 458 -6.62 -28.69 17.13
N CYS A 459 -6.80 -28.58 15.80
CA CYS A 459 -6.09 -29.43 14.84
C CYS A 459 -4.57 -29.26 14.92
N ILE A 460 -4.07 -28.03 15.04
CA ILE A 460 -2.63 -27.75 15.08
C ILE A 460 -2.00 -28.19 16.40
N VAL A 461 -2.68 -27.99 17.53
CA VAL A 461 -2.21 -28.49 18.84
C VAL A 461 -2.10 -30.02 18.82
N ALA A 462 -3.11 -30.71 18.29
CA ALA A 462 -3.08 -32.17 18.16
C ALA A 462 -1.99 -32.70 17.20
N GLU A 463 -1.53 -31.89 16.24
CA GLU A 463 -0.39 -32.23 15.37
C GLU A 463 0.97 -31.96 16.03
N GLN A 464 1.05 -31.14 17.10
CA GLN A 464 2.28 -30.84 17.83
C GLN A 464 2.58 -31.82 18.98
N ASP A 465 1.57 -32.55 19.46
CA ASP A 465 1.70 -33.61 20.48
C ASP A 465 2.07 -35.01 19.91
N LEU A 466 2.37 -35.09 18.60
CA LEU A 466 2.72 -36.32 17.84
C LEU A 466 4.21 -36.39 17.44
#